data_AF-A0A3M1GP15-F1
#
_entry.id   AF-A0A3M1GP15-F1
#
_cell.length_a   1.000
_cell.length_b   1.000
_cell.length_c   1.000
_cell.angle_alpha   90.00
_cell.angle_beta   90.00
_cell.angle_gamma   90.00
#
_symmetry.space_group_name_H-M   'P 1'
#
loop_
_entity.id
_entity.type
_entity.pdbx_description
1 polymer ?
#
loop_
_entity_poly.entity_id
_entity_poly.type
_entity_poly.pdbx_seq_one_letter_code
_entity_poly.pdbx_strand_id
1 'polypeptide(L)'
;TKQPLELLTHITLPPPRGWRAHYIKLRRRGSFDFPVLGVAAAARFEDGRVTAARIRVGGVGSNPRANPEAERRLVGSTLDDEAIAEAARLAAVPVRPLDNTDFVMGWRKKVTAVHVRRALERLREPALA
;
A
#
# COMPACT_ATOMS: atom_id res chain seq x y z
N THR A 1 -8.38 14.54 17.60
CA THR A 1 -7.64 13.59 18.47
C THR A 1 -8.66 12.85 19.32
N LYS A 2 -8.37 11.62 19.73
CA LYS A 2 -9.24 10.82 20.61
C LYS A 2 -9.45 11.54 21.97
N GLN A 3 -10.67 11.50 22.53
CA GLN A 3 -10.99 12.04 23.85
C GLN A 3 -10.57 11.12 25.02
N PRO A 4 -10.40 11.63 26.26
CA PRO A 4 -9.88 10.86 27.40
C PRO A 4 -10.62 9.55 27.74
N LEU A 5 -11.93 9.49 27.49
CA LEU A 5 -12.77 8.31 27.76
C LEU A 5 -13.41 7.71 26.50
N GLU A 6 -13.04 8.19 25.32
CA GLU A 6 -13.51 7.59 24.08
C GLU A 6 -12.93 6.18 23.95
N LEU A 7 -13.66 5.23 23.39
CA LEU A 7 -13.17 3.85 23.17
C LEU A 7 -13.58 3.42 21.77
N LEU A 8 -12.63 2.89 21.01
CA LEU A 8 -12.93 2.25 19.73
C LEU A 8 -13.54 0.88 20.05
N THR A 9 -14.83 0.72 19.80
CA THR A 9 -15.57 -0.52 20.13
C THR A 9 -15.73 -1.46 18.94
N HIS A 10 -15.74 -0.93 17.72
CA HIS A 10 -15.93 -1.72 16.52
C HIS A 10 -15.34 -1.02 15.29
N ILE A 11 -15.05 -1.82 14.26
CA ILE A 11 -14.72 -1.37 12.91
C ILE A 11 -15.64 -2.11 11.95
N THR A 12 -16.40 -1.37 11.16
CA THR A 12 -17.26 -1.95 10.12
C THR A 12 -16.51 -1.95 8.80
N LEU A 13 -16.31 -3.14 8.22
CA LEU A 13 -15.72 -3.29 6.90
C LEU A 13 -16.84 -3.52 5.88
N PRO A 14 -16.91 -2.75 4.78
CA PRO A 14 -17.88 -3.01 3.73
C PRO A 14 -17.51 -4.33 3.02
N PRO A 15 -18.49 -5.03 2.42
CA PRO A 15 -18.18 -6.17 1.56
C PRO A 15 -17.29 -5.74 0.40
N PRO A 16 -16.40 -6.62 -0.12
CA PRO A 16 -15.40 -6.24 -1.11
C PRO A 16 -15.95 -5.61 -2.40
N ARG A 17 -17.17 -5.91 -2.88
CA ARG A 17 -17.83 -5.26 -4.04
C ARG A 17 -16.88 -4.88 -5.19
N GLY A 18 -16.23 -5.89 -5.78
CA GLY A 18 -15.30 -5.71 -6.92
C GLY A 18 -13.89 -5.23 -6.53
N TRP A 19 -13.64 -4.92 -5.26
CA TRP A 19 -12.31 -4.63 -4.74
C TRP A 19 -11.49 -5.90 -4.60
N ARG A 20 -10.26 -5.83 -5.07
CA ARG A 20 -9.17 -6.76 -4.76
C ARG A 20 -8.18 -6.02 -3.88
N ALA A 21 -7.61 -6.69 -2.89
CA ALA A 21 -6.65 -6.09 -1.98
C ALA A 21 -5.50 -7.06 -1.69
N HIS A 22 -4.31 -6.51 -1.52
CA HIS A 22 -3.13 -7.25 -1.15
C HIS A 22 -2.31 -6.43 -0.14
N TYR A 23 -1.75 -7.12 0.85
CA TYR A 23 -0.87 -6.52 1.85
C TYR A 23 0.51 -7.18 1.83
N ILE A 24 1.57 -6.37 1.78
CA ILE A 24 2.95 -6.83 1.93
C ILE A 24 3.53 -6.26 3.21
N LYS A 25 4.07 -7.15 4.05
CA LYS A 25 4.85 -6.83 5.24
C LYS A 25 6.32 -7.14 4.99
N LEU A 26 7.14 -6.11 4.78
CA LEU A 26 8.59 -6.25 4.76
C LEU A 26 9.10 -6.26 6.20
N ARG A 27 9.89 -7.28 6.53
CA ARG A 27 10.45 -7.53 7.86
C ARG A 27 11.89 -8.02 7.74
N ARG A 28 12.67 -7.83 8.81
CA ARG A 28 14.10 -8.21 8.84
C ARG A 28 14.26 -9.72 8.93
N ARG A 29 13.37 -10.38 9.69
CA ARG A 29 13.35 -11.83 9.90
C ARG A 29 12.15 -12.47 9.19
N GLY A 30 12.30 -13.74 8.81
CA GLY A 30 11.19 -14.53 8.25
C GLY A 30 10.06 -14.83 9.25
N SER A 31 10.31 -14.64 10.55
CA SER A 31 9.41 -14.93 11.68
C SER A 31 8.73 -13.66 12.25
N PHE A 32 8.26 -13.72 13.51
CA PHE A 32 7.63 -12.59 14.21
C PHE A 32 8.58 -11.38 14.29
N ASP A 33 8.13 -10.26 13.74
CA ASP A 33 8.95 -9.05 13.63
C ASP A 33 8.10 -7.80 13.36
N PHE A 34 8.65 -6.63 13.68
CA PHE A 34 8.05 -5.34 13.34
C PHE A 34 8.23 -5.03 11.85
N PRO A 35 7.26 -4.36 11.19
CA PRO A 35 7.38 -4.02 9.78
C PRO A 35 8.42 -2.90 9.59
N VAL A 36 9.43 -3.16 8.76
CA VAL A 36 10.33 -2.13 8.22
C VAL A 36 9.58 -1.28 7.18
N LEU A 37 8.63 -1.91 6.49
CA LEU A 37 7.72 -1.30 5.54
C LEU A 37 6.44 -2.16 5.47
N GLY A 38 5.28 -1.50 5.48
CA GLY A 38 3.99 -2.13 5.17
C GLY A 38 3.39 -1.48 3.94
N VAL A 39 2.87 -2.26 3.00
CA VAL A 39 2.15 -1.75 1.82
C VAL A 39 0.81 -2.45 1.73
N ALA A 40 -0.27 -1.68 1.87
CA ALA A 40 -1.61 -2.13 1.50
C ALA A 40 -1.96 -1.50 0.16
N ALA A 41 -2.27 -2.33 -0.83
CA ALA A 41 -2.79 -1.90 -2.12
C ALA A 41 -4.17 -2.52 -2.33
N ALA A 42 -5.10 -1.74 -2.86
CA ALA A 42 -6.40 -2.24 -3.26
C ALA A 42 -6.87 -1.53 -4.53
N ALA A 43 -7.55 -2.26 -5.40
CA ALA A 43 -8.13 -1.73 -6.63
C ALA A 43 -9.50 -2.34 -6.87
N ARG A 44 -10.45 -1.53 -7.32
CA ARG A 44 -11.76 -1.98 -7.80
C ARG A 44 -11.73 -2.09 -9.31
N PHE A 45 -12.25 -3.19 -9.84
CA PHE A 45 -12.27 -3.45 -11.27
C PHE A 45 -13.69 -3.51 -11.82
N GLU A 46 -13.89 -2.96 -13.01
CA GLU A 46 -15.07 -3.13 -13.86
C GLU A 46 -14.54 -3.37 -15.29
N ASP A 47 -14.99 -4.44 -15.95
CA ASP A 47 -14.58 -4.84 -17.30
C ASP A 47 -13.05 -4.86 -17.52
N GLY A 48 -12.32 -5.37 -16.52
CA GLY A 48 -10.86 -5.50 -16.56
C GLY A 48 -10.09 -4.19 -16.32
N ARG A 49 -10.77 -3.06 -16.11
CA ARG A 49 -10.16 -1.75 -15.83
C ARG A 49 -10.36 -1.31 -14.40
N VAL A 50 -9.39 -0.59 -13.87
CA VAL A 50 -9.43 -0.05 -12.51
C VAL A 50 -10.39 1.16 -12.46
N THR A 51 -11.45 1.09 -11.66
CA THR A 51 -12.37 2.22 -11.43
C THR A 51 -12.06 3.00 -10.16
N ALA A 52 -11.31 2.39 -9.23
CA ALA A 52 -10.80 3.05 -8.04
C ALA A 52 -9.55 2.32 -7.52
N ALA A 53 -8.60 3.06 -6.95
CA ALA A 53 -7.40 2.49 -6.34
C ALA A 53 -7.14 3.11 -4.95
N ARG A 54 -6.51 2.35 -4.07
CA ARG A 54 -6.07 2.76 -2.73
C ARG A 54 -4.68 2.20 -2.45
N ILE A 55 -3.74 3.07 -2.11
CA ILE A 55 -2.37 2.68 -1.73
C ILE A 55 -2.06 3.29 -0.37
N ARG A 56 -1.70 2.47 0.61
CA ARG A 56 -1.27 2.90 1.94
C ARG A 56 0.11 2.35 2.24
N VAL A 57 1.03 3.24 2.61
CA VAL A 57 2.41 2.88 2.98
C VAL A 57 2.63 3.16 4.47
N GLY A 58 2.92 2.12 5.24
CA GLY A 58 3.19 2.17 6.68
C GLY A 58 4.62 1.79 7.04
N GLY A 59 4.99 1.98 8.30
CA GLY A 59 6.35 1.72 8.80
C GLY A 59 7.38 2.79 8.42
N VAL A 60 7.01 3.75 7.57
CA VAL A 60 7.90 4.80 7.03
C VAL A 60 7.58 6.21 7.56
N GLY A 61 7.00 6.28 8.75
CA GLY A 61 6.59 7.52 9.41
C GLY A 61 5.71 7.22 10.63
N SER A 62 5.15 8.27 11.25
CA SER A 62 4.29 8.15 12.44
C SER A 62 2.90 7.55 12.19
N ASN A 63 2.45 7.54 10.93
CA ASN A 63 1.21 6.90 10.51
C ASN A 63 1.28 6.38 9.07
N PRO A 64 0.42 5.44 8.68
CA PRO A 64 0.28 5.02 7.28
C PRO A 64 -0.09 6.21 6.39
N ARG A 65 0.62 6.37 5.28
CA ARG A 65 0.42 7.45 4.32
C ARG A 65 -0.40 7.00 3.13
N ALA A 66 -1.43 7.77 2.79
CA ALA A 66 -2.11 7.68 1.50
C ALA A 66 -1.28 8.39 0.42
N ASN A 67 -1.46 7.96 -0.84
CA ASN A 67 -0.90 8.69 -1.98
C ASN A 67 -1.96 8.84 -3.09
N PRO A 68 -2.78 9.92 -3.03
CA PRO A 68 -3.85 10.15 -4.01
C PRO A 68 -3.33 10.30 -5.44
N GLU A 69 -2.10 10.78 -5.63
CA GLU A 69 -1.52 10.93 -6.96
C GLU A 69 -1.23 9.57 -7.59
N ALA A 70 -0.54 8.69 -6.86
CA ALA A 70 -0.31 7.31 -7.29
C ALA A 70 -1.62 6.55 -7.54
N GLU A 71 -2.64 6.77 -6.72
CA GLU A 71 -3.97 6.16 -6.89
C GLU A 71 -4.66 6.61 -8.17
N ARG A 72 -4.66 7.92 -8.47
CA ARG A 72 -5.24 8.46 -9.70
C ARG A 72 -4.57 7.91 -10.95
N ARG A 73 -3.26 7.66 -10.90
CA ARG A 73 -2.54 7.08 -12.05
C ARG A 73 -3.00 5.67 -12.43
N LEU A 74 -3.59 4.94 -11.49
CA LEU A 74 -4.09 3.60 -11.76
C LEU A 74 -5.51 3.59 -12.35
N VAL A 75 -6.31 4.63 -12.11
CA VAL A 75 -7.69 4.69 -12.60
C VAL A 75 -7.71 4.71 -14.13
N GLY A 76 -8.55 3.86 -14.73
CA GLY A 76 -8.65 3.65 -16.18
C GLY A 76 -7.64 2.66 -16.76
N SER A 77 -6.56 2.34 -16.03
CA SER A 77 -5.58 1.33 -16.47
C SER A 77 -6.09 -0.09 -16.27
N THR A 78 -5.39 -1.06 -16.85
CA THR A 78 -5.56 -2.50 -16.58
C THR A 78 -4.53 -3.01 -15.56
N LEU A 79 -3.93 -2.11 -14.79
CA LEU A 79 -2.68 -2.37 -14.04
C LEU A 79 -1.56 -2.90 -14.94
N ASP A 80 -1.38 -2.33 -16.14
CA ASP A 80 -0.22 -2.61 -16.99
C ASP A 80 1.11 -2.19 -16.32
N ASP A 81 2.24 -2.65 -16.87
CA ASP A 81 3.55 -2.46 -16.25
C ASP A 81 3.92 -0.97 -16.11
N GLU A 82 3.50 -0.13 -17.08
CA GLU A 82 3.77 1.31 -17.08
C GLU A 82 2.99 2.00 -15.95
N ALA A 83 1.68 1.77 -15.86
CA ALA A 83 0.82 2.32 -14.83
C ALA A 83 1.31 1.91 -13.43
N ILE A 84 1.68 0.63 -13.25
CA ILE A 84 2.23 0.14 -11.98
C ILE A 84 3.56 0.82 -11.66
N ALA A 85 4.50 0.88 -12.61
CA ALA A 85 5.82 1.46 -12.38
C ALA A 85 5.72 2.93 -11.96
N GLU A 86 4.85 3.68 -12.61
CA GLU A 86 4.67 5.10 -12.33
C GLU A 86 3.93 5.34 -11.01
N ALA A 87 2.87 4.57 -10.72
CA ALA A 87 2.20 4.63 -9.41
C ALA A 87 3.16 4.27 -8.27
N ALA A 88 4.02 3.27 -8.46
CA ALA A 88 5.04 2.89 -7.49
C ALA A 88 6.09 3.99 -7.26
N ARG A 89 6.54 4.66 -8.32
CA ARG A 89 7.46 5.81 -8.22
C ARG A 89 6.82 6.94 -7.43
N LEU A 90 5.59 7.31 -7.76
CA LEU A 90 4.82 8.35 -7.07
C LEU A 90 4.58 8.01 -5.59
N ALA A 91 4.22 6.76 -5.30
CA ALA A 91 3.99 6.25 -3.94
C ALA A 91 5.20 6.42 -3.02
N ALA A 92 6.42 6.35 -3.57
CA ALA A 92 7.67 6.51 -2.81
C ALA A 92 8.09 7.97 -2.58
N VAL A 93 7.53 8.94 -3.31
CA VAL A 93 7.87 10.37 -3.16
C VAL A 93 7.60 10.91 -1.74
N PRO A 94 6.41 10.73 -1.14
CA PRO A 94 6.10 11.29 0.17
C PRO A 94 6.71 10.51 1.35
N VAL A 95 7.43 9.42 1.09
CA VAL A 95 8.02 8.58 2.12
C VAL A 95 9.21 9.27 2.78
N ARG A 96 9.12 9.41 4.11
CA ARG A 96 10.13 10.03 4.98
C ARG A 96 10.45 9.10 6.16
N PRO A 97 11.23 8.02 5.93
CA PRO A 97 11.58 7.07 6.97
C PRO A 97 12.37 7.75 8.08
N LEU A 98 12.16 7.29 9.31
CA LEU A 98 12.97 7.69 10.45
C LEU A 98 14.24 6.83 10.53
N ASP A 99 15.28 7.36 11.15
CA ASP A 99 16.49 6.62 11.48
C ASP A 99 16.29 5.83 12.79
N ASN A 100 15.50 4.77 12.69
CA ASN A 100 15.05 3.97 13.84
C ASN A 100 15.06 2.46 13.56
N THR A 101 15.79 2.06 12.53
CA THR A 101 15.95 0.66 12.09
C THR A 101 17.40 0.41 11.71
N ASP A 102 17.79 -0.85 11.59
CA ASP A 102 19.10 -1.28 11.06
C ASP A 102 19.26 -1.05 9.54
N PHE A 103 18.30 -0.40 8.88
CA PHE A 103 18.32 -0.07 7.46
C PHE A 103 18.50 1.42 7.22
N VAL A 104 19.39 1.75 6.28
CA VAL A 104 19.62 3.13 5.83
C VAL A 104 18.38 3.76 5.20
N MET A 105 18.08 5.01 5.55
CA MET A 105 16.86 5.72 5.09
C MET A 105 16.70 5.74 3.57
N GLY A 106 17.81 5.93 2.83
CA GLY A 106 17.80 5.92 1.37
C GLY A 106 17.36 4.57 0.78
N TRP A 107 17.77 3.46 1.39
CA TRP A 107 17.31 2.12 1.00
C TRP A 107 15.82 1.97 1.29
N ARG A 108 15.34 2.42 2.45
CA ARG A 108 13.90 2.35 2.81
C ARG A 108 13.01 3.13 1.83
N LYS A 109 13.49 4.28 1.33
CA LYS A 109 12.79 5.03 0.28
C LYS A 109 12.76 4.25 -1.05
N LYS A 110 13.90 3.72 -1.50
CA LYS A 110 13.98 2.91 -2.74
C LYS A 110 13.11 1.66 -2.68
N VAL A 111 13.17 0.93 -1.56
CA VAL A 111 12.45 -0.33 -1.39
C VAL A 111 10.94 -0.14 -1.33
N THR A 112 10.47 1.07 -1.01
CA THR A 112 9.03 1.41 -1.05
C THR A 112 8.46 1.20 -2.44
N ALA A 113 9.06 1.79 -3.48
CA ALA A 113 8.57 1.66 -4.85
C ALA A 113 8.52 0.18 -5.28
N VAL A 114 9.55 -0.60 -4.93
CA VAL A 114 9.61 -2.03 -5.22
C VAL A 114 8.43 -2.79 -4.60
N HIS A 115 8.10 -2.50 -3.34
CA HIS A 115 7.01 -3.21 -2.65
C HIS A 115 5.63 -2.71 -3.05
N VAL A 116 5.48 -1.43 -3.44
CA VAL A 116 4.24 -0.92 -4.05
C VAL A 116 4.00 -1.60 -5.39
N ARG A 117 5.01 -1.68 -6.25
CA ARG A 117 4.93 -2.43 -7.51
C ARG A 117 4.48 -3.86 -7.28
N ARG A 118 5.17 -4.60 -6.40
CA ARG A 118 4.83 -6.00 -6.06
C ARG A 118 3.41 -6.15 -5.52
N ALA A 119 2.94 -5.21 -4.69
CA ALA A 119 1.59 -5.26 -4.15
C ALA A 119 0.54 -5.04 -5.24
N LEU A 120 0.80 -4.16 -6.21
CA LEU A 120 -0.09 -3.91 -7.35
C LEU A 120 -0.09 -5.07 -8.36
N GLU A 121 1.07 -5.66 -8.64
CA GLU A 121 1.19 -6.85 -9.50
C GLU A 121 0.29 -7.99 -8.99
N ARG A 122 0.21 -8.17 -7.67
CA ARG A 122 -0.65 -9.18 -7.03
C ARG A 122 -2.16 -8.93 -7.20
N LEU A 123 -2.58 -7.75 -7.66
CA LEU A 123 -4.00 -7.43 -7.90
C LEU A 123 -4.47 -7.79 -9.31
N ARG A 124 -3.54 -8.11 -10.24
CA ARG A 124 -3.84 -8.50 -11.62
C ARG A 124 -4.71 -9.76 -11.65
N GLU A 125 -4.34 -10.72 -10.82
CA GLU A 125 -5.07 -11.97 -10.66
C GLU A 125 -6.17 -11.82 -9.61
N PRO A 126 -7.38 -12.36 -9.83
CA PRO A 126 -8.33 -12.57 -8.74
C PRO A 126 -7.65 -13.46 -7.68
N ALA A 127 -7.91 -13.19 -6.39
CA ALA A 127 -7.51 -14.14 -5.36
C ALA A 127 -8.12 -15.52 -5.68
N LEU A 128 -7.34 -16.59 -5.53
CA LEU A 128 -7.85 -17.95 -5.62
C LEU A 128 -9.03 -18.07 -4.65
N ALA A 129 -10.18 -18.48 -5.18
CA ALA A 129 -11.41 -18.68 -4.42
C ALA A 129 -11.25 -19.81 -3.40
#